data_AF-A0A7Z9SC49-F1
#
_entry.id   AF-A0A7Z9SC49-F1
#
_cell.length_a   1.000
_cell.length_b   1.000
_cell.length_c   1.000
_cell.angle_alpha   90.00
_cell.angle_beta   90.00
_cell.angle_gamma   90.00
#
_symmetry.space_group_name_H-M   'P 1'
#
loop_
_entity.id
_entity.type
_entity.pdbx_description
1 polymer ?
#
loop_
_entity_poly.entity_id
_entity_poly.type
_entity_poly.pdbx_seq_one_letter_code
_entity_poly.pdbx_strand_id
1 'polypeptide(L)'
;MSSETSWSIPDSESAVLTIYIDSTGGSQNQDIVLFKGDEFFIYKVSLGRIDSGSHSIAVYFNGDKSTLGAHYIYLEKCYIIPVPLSDQNYDIYRFSPILYGRNLISDDESNHTDTPLLLWHEVEYDGVNKWIVYSMIWSNEDGGTSSIDLMSRWGRTTDIEWIYRVKVDPGGNVLQEYFQGPGHSTSIFQGNRINDHPVLKTVTINNMVSDEGVSNYKFFLSPERGKHEIHSREILMDEDPWTYEIMALEMIAEGKYESPADPFSLAVSDARNYLYLEFNTQMVGSGLRLTFATKLGNEAYWYYSDHDNSSVAAVNAAGWRRSTLELPPETALEDLDSLKIMGSASGSFSITFEELSKVF
;
A
#
# COMPACT_ATOMS: atom_id res chain seq x y z
N MET A 1 -15.46 12.26 4.75
CA MET A 1 -16.52 11.73 3.88
C MET A 1 -16.86 10.33 4.36
N SER A 2 -18.11 9.94 4.22
CA SER A 2 -18.61 8.57 4.45
C SER A 2 -19.76 8.27 3.49
N SER A 3 -20.24 7.04 3.50
CA SER A 3 -21.38 6.52 2.73
C SER A 3 -22.11 5.48 3.60
N GLU A 4 -22.90 4.60 3.01
CA GLU A 4 -23.55 3.45 3.66
C GLU A 4 -22.94 2.11 3.25
N THR A 5 -21.83 2.16 2.50
CA THR A 5 -21.11 0.99 2.02
C THR A 5 -20.18 0.43 3.11
N SER A 6 -19.68 -0.78 2.90
CA SER A 6 -18.67 -1.42 3.75
C SER A 6 -17.76 -2.25 2.88
N TRP A 7 -16.45 -1.98 2.95
CA TRP A 7 -15.42 -2.67 2.16
C TRP A 7 -15.44 -4.20 2.30
N SER A 8 -16.03 -4.73 3.38
CA SER A 8 -16.16 -6.17 3.64
C SER A 8 -17.37 -6.85 2.99
N ILE A 9 -18.29 -6.08 2.39
CA ILE A 9 -19.56 -6.59 1.87
C ILE A 9 -19.53 -6.55 0.33
N PRO A 10 -19.53 -7.72 -0.33
CA PRO A 10 -19.61 -7.80 -1.78
C PRO A 10 -20.79 -7.03 -2.38
N ASP A 11 -20.57 -6.38 -3.52
CA ASP A 11 -21.50 -5.47 -4.22
C ASP A 11 -21.89 -4.21 -3.44
N SER A 12 -21.23 -3.94 -2.32
CA SER A 12 -21.47 -2.81 -1.43
C SER A 12 -20.16 -2.31 -0.79
N GLU A 13 -19.03 -2.51 -1.46
CA GLU A 13 -17.68 -2.24 -0.96
C GLU A 13 -17.42 -0.74 -0.84
N SER A 14 -17.83 0.04 -1.84
CA SER A 14 -17.56 1.48 -1.84
C SER A 14 -18.50 2.34 -2.68
N ALA A 15 -18.68 3.58 -2.22
CA ALA A 15 -19.19 4.68 -3.03
C ALA A 15 -18.04 5.45 -3.69
N VAL A 16 -18.28 6.05 -4.86
CA VAL A 16 -17.25 6.76 -5.62
C VAL A 16 -17.65 8.21 -5.88
N LEU A 17 -16.71 9.12 -5.61
CA LEU A 17 -16.83 10.54 -5.97
C LEU A 17 -15.89 10.86 -7.13
N THR A 18 -16.35 11.58 -8.14
CA THR A 18 -15.49 12.11 -9.21
C THR A 18 -15.31 13.62 -9.02
N ILE A 19 -14.06 14.07 -9.08
CA ILE A 19 -13.70 15.49 -9.02
C ILE A 19 -13.58 16.06 -10.43
N TYR A 20 -14.16 17.24 -10.63
CA TYR A 20 -13.98 18.07 -11.80
C TYR A 20 -13.48 19.45 -11.41
N ILE A 21 -12.63 20.02 -12.26
CA ILE A 21 -12.16 21.41 -12.14
C ILE A 21 -12.75 22.18 -13.34
N ASP A 22 -13.37 23.32 -13.06
CA ASP A 22 -13.98 24.27 -13.99
C ASP A 22 -15.19 23.80 -14.81
N SER A 23 -15.30 22.51 -15.15
CA SER A 23 -16.47 21.99 -15.86
C SER A 23 -16.69 20.49 -15.61
N THR A 24 -17.91 20.12 -15.23
CA THR A 24 -18.36 18.72 -15.12
C THR A 24 -18.61 18.05 -16.48
N GLY A 25 -18.70 18.84 -17.57
CA GLY A 25 -18.69 18.33 -18.94
C GLY A 25 -17.29 18.23 -19.54
N GLY A 26 -16.26 18.61 -18.78
CA GLY A 26 -14.86 18.50 -19.17
C GLY A 26 -14.23 17.16 -18.78
N SER A 27 -12.92 17.05 -18.95
CA SER A 27 -12.17 15.86 -18.53
C SER A 27 -12.19 15.70 -17.01
N GLN A 28 -12.44 14.49 -16.55
CA GLN A 28 -12.37 14.16 -15.12
C GLN A 28 -10.98 14.50 -14.55
N ASN A 29 -10.95 15.12 -13.37
CA ASN A 29 -9.69 15.34 -12.66
C ASN A 29 -9.21 14.02 -12.06
N GLN A 30 -10.04 13.39 -11.24
CA GLN A 30 -9.78 12.12 -10.56
C GLN A 30 -11.06 11.55 -9.92
N ASP A 31 -10.96 10.35 -9.38
CA ASP A 31 -11.95 9.66 -8.57
C ASP A 31 -11.44 9.48 -7.13
N ILE A 32 -12.37 9.38 -6.19
CA ILE A 32 -12.16 9.04 -4.78
C ILE A 32 -13.06 7.85 -4.47
N VAL A 33 -12.44 6.71 -4.17
CA VAL A 33 -13.11 5.50 -3.69
C VAL A 33 -13.26 5.62 -2.17
N LEU A 34 -14.50 5.57 -1.67
CA LEU A 34 -14.79 5.71 -0.25
C LEU A 34 -14.66 4.37 0.49
N PHE A 35 -13.45 3.81 0.53
CA PHE A 35 -13.15 2.51 1.13
C PHE A 35 -13.43 2.42 2.65
N LYS A 36 -13.53 3.54 3.36
CA LYS A 36 -13.95 3.56 4.79
C LYS A 36 -15.46 3.50 5.00
N GLY A 37 -16.24 3.38 3.92
CA GLY A 37 -17.66 3.03 4.01
C GLY A 37 -18.48 4.00 4.86
N ASP A 38 -19.12 3.49 5.91
CA ASP A 38 -19.97 4.21 6.85
C ASP A 38 -19.22 5.03 7.91
N GLU A 39 -17.90 4.94 7.94
CA GLU A 39 -17.08 5.74 8.83
C GLU A 39 -16.63 7.05 8.18
N PHE A 40 -16.72 8.15 8.95
CA PHE A 40 -16.20 9.44 8.50
C PHE A 40 -14.67 9.40 8.42
N PHE A 41 -14.15 9.54 7.20
CA PHE A 41 -12.72 9.52 6.95
C PHE A 41 -12.24 10.73 6.14
N ILE A 42 -10.96 11.10 6.28
CA ILE A 42 -10.32 12.19 5.53
C ILE A 42 -9.55 11.59 4.35
N TYR A 43 -10.13 11.67 3.16
CA TYR A 43 -9.47 11.28 1.92
C TYR A 43 -8.64 12.46 1.39
N LYS A 44 -7.31 12.27 1.29
CA LYS A 44 -6.37 13.31 0.89
C LYS A 44 -5.93 13.08 -0.55
N VAL A 45 -6.29 14.02 -1.42
CA VAL A 45 -5.97 13.98 -2.85
C VAL A 45 -5.32 15.27 -3.32
N SER A 46 -4.51 15.17 -4.36
CA SER A 46 -3.91 16.28 -5.08
C SER A 46 -4.87 16.76 -6.17
N LEU A 47 -5.00 18.07 -6.37
CA LEU A 47 -5.75 18.63 -7.51
C LEU A 47 -4.86 18.88 -8.74
N GLY A 48 -3.54 18.82 -8.55
CA GLY A 48 -2.53 19.23 -9.52
C GLY A 48 -2.33 20.73 -9.56
N ARG A 49 -1.59 21.19 -10.57
CA ARG A 49 -1.40 22.62 -10.81
C ARG A 49 -2.72 23.29 -11.18
N ILE A 50 -3.08 24.32 -10.41
CA ILE A 50 -4.18 25.25 -10.69
C ILE A 50 -3.56 26.62 -10.95
N ASP A 51 -3.86 27.21 -12.10
CA ASP A 51 -3.34 28.53 -12.48
C ASP A 51 -3.99 29.66 -11.67
N SER A 52 -3.44 30.87 -11.75
CA SER A 52 -4.03 32.02 -11.08
C SER A 52 -5.38 32.38 -11.72
N GLY A 53 -6.44 32.43 -10.92
CA GLY A 53 -7.76 32.81 -11.41
C GLY A 53 -8.88 32.36 -10.49
N SER A 54 -10.11 32.57 -10.95
CA SER A 54 -11.29 31.97 -10.33
C SER A 54 -11.52 30.59 -10.94
N HIS A 55 -11.55 29.58 -10.10
CA HIS A 55 -11.83 28.20 -10.48
C HIS A 55 -13.06 27.68 -9.75
N SER A 56 -13.71 26.69 -10.32
CA SER A 56 -14.75 25.92 -9.63
C SER A 56 -14.29 24.48 -9.44
N ILE A 57 -14.59 23.91 -8.28
CA ILE A 57 -14.32 22.50 -8.00
C ILE A 57 -15.67 21.85 -7.73
N ALA A 58 -16.00 20.85 -8.53
CA ALA A 58 -17.18 20.03 -8.33
C ALA A 58 -16.76 18.65 -7.83
N VAL A 59 -17.39 18.20 -6.75
CA VAL A 59 -17.26 16.83 -6.22
C VAL A 59 -18.59 16.15 -6.46
N TYR A 60 -18.62 15.19 -7.39
CA TYR A 60 -19.83 14.57 -7.89
C TYR A 60 -19.93 13.13 -7.40
N PHE A 61 -21.07 12.75 -6.79
CA PHE A 61 -21.36 11.35 -6.50
C PHE A 61 -21.61 10.60 -7.80
N ASN A 62 -20.70 9.69 -8.14
CA ASN A 62 -20.72 8.96 -9.39
C ASN A 62 -21.33 7.56 -9.18
N GLY A 63 -22.66 7.49 -9.26
CA GLY A 63 -23.39 6.23 -9.10
C GLY A 63 -22.99 5.15 -10.11
N ASP A 64 -22.61 5.53 -11.34
CA ASP A 64 -22.19 4.59 -12.37
C ASP A 64 -20.83 3.93 -12.07
N LYS A 65 -19.97 4.61 -11.28
CA LYS A 65 -18.70 4.05 -10.79
C LYS A 65 -18.80 3.49 -9.38
N SER A 66 -19.95 3.59 -8.72
CA SER A 66 -20.11 3.10 -7.35
C SER A 66 -20.62 1.66 -7.34
N THR A 67 -20.37 0.95 -6.25
CA THR A 67 -20.97 -0.38 -6.04
C THR A 67 -22.49 -0.27 -5.86
N LEU A 68 -23.22 -1.37 -6.05
CA LEU A 68 -24.69 -1.36 -6.05
C LEU A 68 -25.29 -0.90 -4.72
N GLY A 69 -24.61 -1.16 -3.61
CA GLY A 69 -25.02 -0.73 -2.27
C GLY A 69 -24.86 0.78 -2.00
N ALA A 70 -24.21 1.53 -2.89
CA ALA A 70 -24.02 2.97 -2.73
C ALA A 70 -25.21 3.79 -3.27
N HIS A 71 -25.89 4.52 -2.40
CA HIS A 71 -27.00 5.40 -2.74
C HIS A 71 -26.82 6.84 -2.26
N TYR A 72 -26.05 7.08 -1.21
CA TYR A 72 -25.74 8.41 -0.72
C TYR A 72 -24.29 8.56 -0.24
N ILE A 73 -23.86 9.82 -0.10
CA ILE A 73 -22.56 10.16 0.48
C ILE A 73 -22.74 11.34 1.42
N TYR A 74 -21.97 11.33 2.50
CA TYR A 74 -21.92 12.43 3.46
C TYR A 74 -20.60 13.15 3.35
N LEU A 75 -20.66 14.40 2.88
CA LEU A 75 -19.54 15.33 2.87
C LEU A 75 -19.75 16.38 3.96
N GLU A 76 -18.96 16.30 5.03
CA GLU A 76 -19.04 17.28 6.13
C GLU A 76 -18.23 18.54 5.81
N LYS A 77 -16.95 18.36 5.45
CA LYS A 77 -16.00 19.45 5.19
C LYS A 77 -15.08 19.10 4.04
N CYS A 78 -14.66 20.13 3.32
CA CYS A 78 -13.62 20.06 2.29
C CYS A 78 -12.63 21.19 2.55
N TYR A 79 -11.34 20.88 2.46
CA TYR A 79 -10.25 21.83 2.63
C TYR A 79 -9.39 21.83 1.38
N ILE A 80 -8.98 23.02 0.95
CA ILE A 80 -8.02 23.18 -0.15
C ILE A 80 -6.77 23.79 0.46
N ILE A 81 -5.67 23.07 0.36
CA ILE A 81 -4.37 23.48 0.90
C ILE A 81 -3.47 23.83 -0.30
N PRO A 82 -3.19 25.12 -0.54
CA PRO A 82 -2.30 25.50 -1.63
C PRO A 82 -0.84 25.19 -1.26
N VAL A 83 -0.10 24.58 -2.19
CA VAL A 83 1.36 24.43 -2.11
C VAL A 83 2.00 25.52 -2.97
N PRO A 84 2.62 26.56 -2.38
CA PRO A 84 3.22 27.64 -3.16
C PRO A 84 4.49 27.17 -3.88
N LEU A 85 4.84 27.84 -4.98
CA LEU A 85 6.09 27.58 -5.71
C LEU A 85 7.36 27.77 -4.86
N SER A 86 7.26 28.54 -3.77
CA SER A 86 8.35 28.77 -2.82
C SER A 86 8.46 27.69 -1.74
N ASP A 87 7.58 26.71 -1.72
CA ASP A 87 7.63 25.61 -0.76
C ASP A 87 8.88 24.75 -1.02
N GLN A 88 9.62 24.40 0.02
CA GLN A 88 10.81 23.54 -0.09
C GLN A 88 10.48 22.14 -0.64
N ASN A 89 9.25 21.69 -0.42
CA ASN A 89 8.71 20.42 -0.86
C ASN A 89 7.95 20.54 -2.18
N TYR A 90 7.97 21.70 -2.85
CA TYR A 90 7.20 21.94 -4.08
C TYR A 90 7.42 20.83 -5.12
N ASP A 91 8.66 20.38 -5.33
CA ASP A 91 8.96 19.33 -6.31
C ASP A 91 8.28 17.98 -5.99
N ILE A 92 8.06 17.66 -4.70
CA ILE A 92 7.34 16.45 -4.27
C ILE A 92 5.88 16.50 -4.73
N TYR A 93 5.26 17.68 -4.69
CA TYR A 93 3.90 17.85 -5.20
C TYR A 93 3.87 17.98 -6.71
N ARG A 94 4.85 18.66 -7.31
CA ARG A 94 4.93 18.91 -8.76
C ARG A 94 5.05 17.63 -9.57
N PHE A 95 5.85 16.66 -9.09
CA PHE A 95 6.15 15.43 -9.83
C PHE A 95 5.39 14.21 -9.32
N SER A 96 4.42 14.38 -8.41
CA SER A 96 3.62 13.25 -7.93
C SER A 96 2.80 12.63 -9.08
N PRO A 97 2.72 11.30 -9.14
CA PRO A 97 2.06 10.60 -10.24
C PRO A 97 0.53 10.65 -10.16
N ILE A 98 -0.07 10.69 -11.34
CA ILE A 98 -1.47 10.32 -11.55
C ILE A 98 -1.49 8.85 -11.94
N LEU A 99 -2.32 8.06 -11.26
CA LEU A 99 -2.43 6.62 -11.47
C LEU A 99 -3.81 6.27 -12.02
N TYR A 100 -3.89 5.66 -13.18
CA TYR A 100 -5.09 4.95 -13.62
C TYR A 100 -5.13 3.57 -12.97
N GLY A 101 -6.28 3.25 -12.36
CA GLY A 101 -6.53 2.01 -11.65
C GLY A 101 -6.47 0.78 -12.55
N ARG A 102 -6.43 -0.39 -11.93
CA ARG A 102 -6.40 -1.68 -12.63
C ARG A 102 -7.75 -1.96 -13.32
N ASN A 103 -7.70 -2.66 -14.45
CA ASN A 103 -8.88 -3.19 -15.15
C ASN A 103 -8.56 -4.48 -15.95
N LEU A 104 -7.97 -5.46 -15.28
CA LEU A 104 -7.53 -6.73 -15.88
C LEU A 104 -8.63 -7.82 -15.90
N ILE A 105 -9.47 -7.84 -14.88
CA ILE A 105 -10.63 -8.70 -14.64
C ILE A 105 -11.92 -7.97 -15.03
N SER A 106 -12.11 -6.73 -14.55
CA SER A 106 -13.28 -5.91 -14.83
C SER A 106 -12.93 -4.42 -14.88
N ASP A 107 -13.80 -3.64 -15.50
CA ASP A 107 -13.62 -2.22 -15.72
C ASP A 107 -13.78 -1.36 -14.45
N ASP A 108 -14.24 -1.99 -13.38
CA ASP A 108 -14.59 -1.44 -12.07
C ASP A 108 -13.81 -2.08 -10.92
N GLU A 109 -12.69 -2.76 -11.17
CA GLU A 109 -11.92 -3.40 -10.09
C GLU A 109 -11.65 -2.48 -8.89
N SER A 110 -11.23 -1.23 -9.13
CA SER A 110 -10.79 -0.35 -8.05
C SER A 110 -11.88 0.12 -7.08
N ASN A 111 -13.17 -0.16 -7.31
CA ASN A 111 -14.22 0.08 -6.31
C ASN A 111 -14.61 -1.19 -5.52
N HIS A 112 -14.03 -2.35 -5.83
CA HIS A 112 -14.25 -3.64 -5.15
C HIS A 112 -12.99 -4.16 -4.45
N THR A 113 -11.82 -4.00 -5.08
CA THR A 113 -10.54 -4.57 -4.65
C THR A 113 -9.39 -3.64 -5.06
N ASP A 114 -8.24 -3.82 -4.44
CA ASP A 114 -6.97 -3.27 -4.92
C ASP A 114 -7.03 -1.76 -5.19
N THR A 115 -7.68 -1.02 -4.29
CA THR A 115 -7.76 0.43 -4.38
C THR A 115 -6.46 1.03 -3.85
N PRO A 116 -5.88 2.04 -4.52
CA PRO A 116 -4.76 2.79 -3.96
C PRO A 116 -5.19 3.47 -2.64
N LEU A 117 -4.48 3.16 -1.55
CA LEU A 117 -4.78 3.67 -0.21
C LEU A 117 -3.88 4.85 0.14
N LEU A 118 -2.57 4.70 -0.05
CA LEU A 118 -1.59 5.67 0.41
C LEU A 118 -0.44 5.82 -0.58
N LEU A 119 -0.26 7.04 -1.07
CA LEU A 119 0.94 7.47 -1.79
C LEU A 119 1.90 8.11 -0.78
N TRP A 120 3.18 7.72 -0.84
CA TRP A 120 4.23 8.41 -0.11
C TRP A 120 5.44 8.68 -0.99
N HIS A 121 6.37 9.46 -0.46
CA HIS A 121 7.63 9.76 -1.11
C HIS A 121 8.85 9.51 -0.21
N GLU A 122 9.99 9.27 -0.85
CA GLU A 122 11.32 9.29 -0.25
C GLU A 122 12.22 10.21 -1.09
N VAL A 123 13.06 11.00 -0.42
CA VAL A 123 14.01 11.92 -1.08
C VAL A 123 15.43 11.47 -0.79
N GLU A 124 16.20 11.21 -1.85
CA GLU A 124 17.62 10.85 -1.75
C GLU A 124 18.47 11.87 -2.49
N TYR A 125 19.53 12.36 -1.86
CA TYR A 125 20.42 13.35 -2.48
C TYR A 125 21.57 12.67 -3.22
N ASP A 126 21.82 13.11 -4.47
CA ASP A 126 22.97 12.72 -5.29
C ASP A 126 23.77 13.97 -5.69
N GLY A 127 24.73 14.32 -4.83
CA GLY A 127 25.44 15.59 -4.90
C GLY A 127 24.50 16.77 -4.67
N VAL A 128 24.36 17.64 -5.67
CA VAL A 128 23.41 18.77 -5.64
C VAL A 128 22.03 18.41 -6.18
N ASN A 129 21.91 17.25 -6.84
CA ASN A 129 20.63 16.78 -7.39
C ASN A 129 19.89 15.98 -6.32
N LYS A 130 18.58 15.77 -6.51
CA LYS A 130 17.79 14.88 -5.67
C LYS A 130 16.99 13.90 -6.50
N TRP A 131 16.88 12.68 -6.01
CA TRP A 131 15.86 11.70 -6.40
C TRP A 131 14.64 11.90 -5.51
N ILE A 132 13.47 11.84 -6.13
CA ILE A 132 12.19 11.68 -5.44
C ILE A 132 11.62 10.37 -5.92
N VAL A 133 11.41 9.43 -5.00
CA VAL A 133 10.82 8.11 -5.26
C VAL A 133 9.41 8.13 -4.67
N TYR A 134 8.42 7.81 -5.49
CA TYR A 134 7.02 7.68 -5.08
C TYR A 134 6.63 6.23 -5.06
N SER A 135 5.95 5.85 -3.99
CA SER A 135 5.50 4.49 -3.76
C SER A 135 4.08 4.49 -3.24
N MET A 136 3.39 3.38 -3.44
CA MET A 136 1.96 3.26 -3.21
C MET A 136 1.66 1.99 -2.40
N ILE A 137 0.70 2.11 -1.47
CA ILE A 137 0.07 0.98 -0.78
C ILE A 137 -1.28 0.76 -1.45
N TRP A 138 -1.52 -0.45 -1.94
CA TRP A 138 -2.83 -0.91 -2.39
C TRP A 138 -3.49 -1.76 -1.32
N SER A 139 -4.81 -1.83 -1.34
CA SER A 139 -5.57 -2.55 -0.32
C SER A 139 -5.35 -4.07 -0.31
N ASN A 140 -4.85 -4.65 -1.40
CA ASN A 140 -4.52 -6.07 -1.50
C ASN A 140 -3.37 -6.37 -2.46
N GLU A 141 -2.86 -7.60 -2.40
CA GLU A 141 -2.01 -8.22 -3.40
C GLU A 141 -2.80 -9.39 -4.04
N ASP A 142 -3.31 -9.16 -5.24
CA ASP A 142 -4.24 -10.09 -5.91
C ASP A 142 -3.54 -11.20 -6.71
N GLY A 143 -2.21 -11.19 -6.79
CA GLY A 143 -1.48 -12.27 -7.45
C GLY A 143 0.03 -12.20 -7.31
N GLY A 144 0.72 -13.26 -7.72
CA GLY A 144 2.17 -13.37 -7.60
C GLY A 144 2.65 -13.97 -6.27
N THR A 145 2.01 -13.61 -5.15
CA THR A 145 2.32 -14.15 -3.81
C THR A 145 1.04 -14.54 -3.08
N SER A 146 1.00 -15.69 -2.41
CA SER A 146 -0.20 -16.13 -1.68
C SER A 146 -0.36 -15.38 -0.35
N SER A 147 -1.58 -15.17 0.15
CA SER A 147 -1.82 -14.49 1.44
C SER A 147 -1.03 -15.10 2.61
N ILE A 148 -0.81 -16.42 2.57
CA ILE A 148 -0.01 -17.16 3.56
C ILE A 148 1.45 -16.69 3.52
N ASP A 149 2.01 -16.66 2.32
CA ASP A 149 3.39 -16.20 2.08
C ASP A 149 3.54 -14.71 2.42
N LEU A 150 2.53 -13.90 2.13
CA LEU A 150 2.48 -12.48 2.44
C LEU A 150 2.51 -12.23 3.96
N MET A 151 1.66 -12.91 4.71
CA MET A 151 1.63 -12.81 6.17
C MET A 151 2.95 -13.28 6.78
N SER A 152 3.45 -14.44 6.36
CA SER A 152 4.72 -14.99 6.87
C SER A 152 5.92 -14.05 6.63
N ARG A 153 6.02 -13.49 5.42
CA ARG A 153 7.20 -12.74 4.96
C ARG A 153 7.14 -11.24 5.25
N TRP A 154 5.96 -10.65 5.27
CA TRP A 154 5.77 -9.20 5.35
C TRP A 154 4.78 -8.75 6.41
N GLY A 155 3.93 -9.66 6.91
CA GLY A 155 2.95 -9.33 7.94
C GLY A 155 1.83 -8.42 7.46
N ARG A 156 1.41 -8.59 6.22
CA ARG A 156 0.32 -7.85 5.58
C ARG A 156 -0.13 -8.60 4.34
N THR A 157 -1.34 -8.33 3.87
CA THR A 157 -1.83 -8.77 2.54
C THR A 157 -2.03 -7.62 1.56
N THR A 158 -1.84 -6.36 1.98
CA THR A 158 -1.71 -5.22 1.06
C THR A 158 -0.54 -5.41 0.12
N ASP A 159 -0.54 -4.75 -1.05
CA ASP A 159 0.66 -4.61 -1.87
C ASP A 159 1.36 -3.26 -1.64
N ILE A 160 2.68 -3.22 -1.77
CA ILE A 160 3.54 -2.06 -1.52
C ILE A 160 4.65 -2.01 -2.57
N GLU A 161 4.53 -1.09 -3.52
CA GLU A 161 5.47 -0.95 -4.65
C GLU A 161 5.84 0.50 -4.93
N TRP A 162 7.06 0.70 -5.45
CA TRP A 162 7.47 2.03 -5.94
C TRP A 162 6.98 2.17 -7.38
N ILE A 163 6.27 3.25 -7.69
CA ILE A 163 5.63 3.40 -9.01
C ILE A 163 6.37 4.37 -9.92
N TYR A 164 7.04 5.35 -9.33
CA TYR A 164 7.70 6.40 -10.08
C TYR A 164 8.92 6.93 -9.34
N ARG A 165 9.97 7.27 -10.06
CA ARG A 165 11.06 8.08 -9.51
C ARG A 165 11.57 9.09 -10.51
N VAL A 166 11.92 10.27 -10.01
CA VAL A 166 12.45 11.39 -10.80
C VAL A 166 13.68 11.96 -10.14
N LYS A 167 14.70 12.24 -10.96
CA LYS A 167 15.89 12.98 -10.57
C LYS A 167 15.78 14.40 -11.06
N VAL A 168 15.97 15.36 -10.16
CA VAL A 168 15.93 16.79 -10.50
C VAL A 168 17.18 17.52 -10.04
N ASP A 169 17.55 18.56 -10.79
CA ASP A 169 18.62 19.47 -10.41
C ASP A 169 18.12 20.56 -9.43
N PRO A 170 19.02 21.39 -8.84
CA PRO A 170 18.61 22.49 -7.95
C PRO A 170 17.69 23.54 -8.58
N GLY A 171 17.61 23.60 -9.91
CA GLY A 171 16.72 24.50 -10.64
C GLY A 171 15.33 23.90 -10.88
N GLY A 172 15.09 22.65 -10.46
CA GLY A 172 13.84 21.93 -10.71
C GLY A 172 13.72 21.38 -12.14
N ASN A 173 14.83 21.27 -12.86
CA ASN A 173 14.86 20.59 -14.16
C ASN A 173 14.98 19.08 -13.95
N VAL A 174 14.18 18.33 -14.71
CA VAL A 174 14.24 16.87 -14.74
C VAL A 174 15.50 16.41 -15.46
N LEU A 175 16.24 15.50 -14.83
CA LEU A 175 17.43 14.87 -15.39
C LEU A 175 17.17 13.43 -15.84
N GLN A 176 16.40 12.66 -15.06
CA GLN A 176 16.11 11.24 -15.30
C GLN A 176 14.80 10.84 -14.66
N GLU A 177 14.06 9.93 -15.30
CA GLU A 177 12.76 9.45 -14.82
C GLU A 177 12.62 7.96 -15.10
N TYR A 178 12.09 7.23 -14.12
CA TYR A 178 11.87 5.79 -14.22
C TYR A 178 10.57 5.38 -13.53
N PHE A 179 10.02 4.25 -13.94
CA PHE A 179 8.89 3.58 -13.28
C PHE A 179 9.17 2.08 -13.12
N GLN A 180 8.42 1.42 -12.24
CA GLN A 180 8.51 -0.02 -12.04
C GLN A 180 7.51 -0.75 -12.93
N GLY A 181 8.01 -1.29 -14.03
CA GLY A 181 7.24 -2.03 -15.02
C GLY A 181 6.99 -3.49 -14.66
N PRO A 182 6.20 -4.20 -15.47
CA PRO A 182 5.94 -5.63 -15.32
C PRO A 182 7.21 -6.45 -15.06
N GLY A 183 7.11 -7.43 -14.16
CA GLY A 183 8.26 -8.22 -13.71
C GLY A 183 9.23 -7.47 -12.80
N HIS A 184 8.76 -6.41 -12.12
CA HIS A 184 9.57 -5.52 -11.27
C HIS A 184 10.74 -4.86 -12.01
N SER A 185 10.54 -4.55 -13.30
CA SER A 185 11.59 -4.01 -14.17
C SER A 185 11.68 -2.49 -14.04
N THR A 186 12.85 -1.96 -13.71
CA THR A 186 13.09 -0.50 -13.77
C THR A 186 13.12 -0.06 -15.24
N SER A 187 12.10 0.68 -15.66
CA SER A 187 11.93 1.17 -17.04
C SER A 187 12.04 2.69 -17.10
N ILE A 188 12.58 3.22 -18.20
CA ILE A 188 12.66 4.68 -18.43
C ILE A 188 11.24 5.18 -18.70
N PHE A 189 10.84 6.26 -18.04
CA PHE A 189 9.55 6.91 -18.32
C PHE A 189 9.61 7.68 -19.65
N GLN A 190 8.67 7.39 -20.55
CA GLN A 190 8.47 8.06 -21.84
C GLN A 190 7.01 8.46 -22.07
N GLY A 191 6.13 8.17 -21.11
CA GLY A 191 4.70 8.38 -21.18
C GLY A 191 4.21 9.83 -21.12
N ASN A 192 2.89 9.96 -21.10
CA ASN A 192 2.21 11.26 -21.09
C ASN A 192 2.26 11.94 -19.72
N ARG A 193 2.10 13.26 -19.74
CA ARG A 193 1.97 14.08 -18.53
C ARG A 193 0.70 14.92 -18.56
N ILE A 194 0.16 15.19 -17.38
CA ILE A 194 -0.77 16.29 -17.17
C ILE A 194 -0.01 17.36 -16.39
N ASN A 195 0.31 18.48 -17.03
CA ASN A 195 1.32 19.42 -16.55
C ASN A 195 2.66 18.68 -16.32
N ASP A 196 3.21 18.72 -15.10
CA ASP A 196 4.43 18.01 -14.73
C ASP A 196 4.17 16.61 -14.12
N HIS A 197 2.91 16.21 -13.96
CA HIS A 197 2.54 14.95 -13.32
C HIS A 197 2.64 13.78 -14.33
N PRO A 198 3.47 12.75 -14.08
CA PRO A 198 3.47 11.52 -14.87
C PRO A 198 2.09 10.87 -14.80
N VAL A 199 1.63 10.35 -15.94
CA VAL A 199 0.46 9.49 -16.00
C VAL A 199 0.95 8.05 -16.09
N LEU A 200 0.55 7.25 -15.10
CA LEU A 200 0.82 5.82 -15.02
C LEU A 200 -0.50 5.05 -15.01
N LYS A 201 -0.46 3.77 -15.36
CA LYS A 201 -1.57 2.84 -15.25
C LYS A 201 -1.11 1.56 -14.57
N THR A 202 -1.88 1.04 -13.63
CA THR A 202 -1.68 -0.32 -13.10
C THR A 202 -2.03 -1.36 -14.17
N VAL A 203 -1.08 -2.25 -14.50
CA VAL A 203 -1.21 -3.18 -15.65
C VAL A 203 -0.94 -4.65 -15.30
N THR A 204 -0.57 -4.96 -14.06
CA THR A 204 -0.42 -6.35 -13.59
C THR A 204 -1.25 -6.59 -12.34
N ILE A 205 -1.50 -7.87 -12.04
CA ILE A 205 -2.25 -8.31 -10.87
C ILE A 205 -1.52 -8.03 -9.54
N ASN A 206 -0.20 -7.81 -9.62
CA ASN A 206 0.68 -7.46 -8.52
C ASN A 206 1.19 -6.01 -8.65
N ASN A 207 0.27 -5.12 -9.03
CA ASN A 207 0.39 -3.66 -9.09
C ASN A 207 1.60 -3.00 -9.79
N MET A 208 2.24 -3.70 -10.72
CA MET A 208 3.23 -3.06 -11.59
C MET A 208 2.55 -2.11 -12.58
N VAL A 209 3.27 -1.05 -12.94
CA VAL A 209 2.69 0.05 -13.73
C VAL A 209 3.26 0.13 -15.14
N SER A 210 2.52 0.78 -16.03
CA SER A 210 2.96 1.23 -17.34
C SER A 210 2.82 2.74 -17.44
N ASP A 211 3.65 3.38 -18.24
CA ASP A 211 3.53 4.79 -18.61
C ASP A 211 2.63 5.03 -19.84
N GLU A 212 1.92 3.98 -20.29
CA GLU A 212 0.95 4.02 -21.37
C GLU A 212 -0.44 3.56 -20.89
N GLY A 213 -1.46 4.03 -21.61
CA GLY A 213 -2.85 3.62 -21.40
C GLY A 213 -3.58 4.39 -20.30
N VAL A 214 -4.88 4.11 -20.20
CA VAL A 214 -5.81 4.65 -19.20
C VAL A 214 -6.80 3.56 -18.78
N SER A 215 -7.59 3.83 -17.75
CA SER A 215 -8.73 3.02 -17.30
C SER A 215 -9.84 3.93 -16.75
N ASN A 216 -10.92 3.34 -16.26
CA ASN A 216 -12.08 4.09 -15.79
C ASN A 216 -11.81 4.86 -14.50
N TYR A 217 -10.94 4.34 -13.63
CA TYR A 217 -10.63 4.94 -12.33
C TYR A 217 -9.31 5.70 -12.43
N LYS A 218 -9.33 6.97 -12.05
CA LYS A 218 -8.16 7.85 -12.11
C LYS A 218 -7.87 8.40 -10.72
N PHE A 219 -6.73 8.07 -10.17
CA PHE A 219 -6.31 8.44 -8.82
C PHE A 219 -5.21 9.50 -8.85
N PHE A 220 -5.31 10.48 -7.97
CA PHE A 220 -4.27 11.47 -7.78
C PHE A 220 -4.09 11.77 -6.29
N LEU A 221 -3.52 10.79 -5.58
CA LEU A 221 -3.36 10.84 -4.12
C LEU A 221 -2.42 11.98 -3.70
N SER A 222 -2.57 12.44 -2.44
CA SER A 222 -1.64 13.41 -1.86
C SER A 222 -0.28 12.75 -1.61
N PRO A 223 0.85 13.32 -2.10
CA PRO A 223 2.18 12.83 -1.79
C PRO A 223 2.71 13.38 -0.45
N GLU A 224 1.87 13.97 0.39
CA GLU A 224 2.30 14.65 1.62
C GLU A 224 3.06 13.75 2.61
N ARG A 225 2.77 12.44 2.59
CA ARG A 225 3.44 11.47 3.45
C ARG A 225 4.84 11.25 2.91
N GLY A 226 5.84 11.52 3.74
CA GLY A 226 7.22 11.14 3.52
C GLY A 226 7.59 10.00 4.46
N LYS A 227 8.36 9.01 3.98
CA LYS A 227 8.95 8.01 4.86
C LYS A 227 10.33 8.49 5.31
N HIS A 228 10.42 8.94 6.56
CA HIS A 228 11.65 9.54 7.10
C HIS A 228 12.40 8.63 8.09
N GLU A 229 11.77 7.54 8.53
CA GLU A 229 12.34 6.67 9.54
C GLU A 229 13.12 5.50 8.92
N ILE A 230 14.13 5.03 9.65
CA ILE A 230 14.93 3.86 9.29
C ILE A 230 14.15 2.61 9.75
N HIS A 231 13.05 2.32 9.07
CA HIS A 231 12.16 1.18 9.32
C HIS A 231 11.79 0.49 8.01
N SER A 232 11.02 -0.60 8.11
CA SER A 232 10.44 -1.27 6.94
C SER A 232 9.45 -0.33 6.23
N ARG A 233 9.02 -0.65 5.01
CA ARG A 233 8.06 0.22 4.28
C ARG A 233 6.69 0.21 4.97
N GLU A 234 6.40 -0.88 5.66
CA GLU A 234 5.22 -1.13 6.47
C GLU A 234 5.13 -0.21 7.70
N ILE A 235 6.17 0.59 8.02
CA ILE A 235 6.09 1.62 9.07
C ILE A 235 4.94 2.61 8.82
N LEU A 236 4.67 2.93 7.55
CA LEU A 236 3.60 3.83 7.17
C LEU A 236 2.22 3.25 7.49
N MET A 237 2.07 1.92 7.43
CA MET A 237 0.83 1.29 7.86
C MET A 237 0.66 1.38 9.38
N ASP A 238 1.73 1.40 10.17
CA ASP A 238 1.62 1.61 11.62
C ASP A 238 1.25 3.07 11.97
N GLU A 239 1.78 4.02 11.21
CA GLU A 239 1.46 5.45 11.34
C GLU A 239 0.03 5.79 10.87
N ASP A 240 -0.47 5.01 9.91
CA ASP A 240 -1.81 5.08 9.32
C ASP A 240 -2.53 3.71 9.46
N PRO A 241 -2.87 3.26 10.69
CA PRO A 241 -3.32 1.90 10.98
C PRO A 241 -4.67 1.52 10.36
N TRP A 242 -5.43 2.51 9.87
CA TRP A 242 -6.60 2.27 9.05
C TRP A 242 -6.27 1.49 7.77
N THR A 243 -5.01 1.48 7.30
CA THR A 243 -4.59 0.65 6.17
C THR A 243 -4.65 -0.85 6.49
N TYR A 244 -4.31 -1.28 7.70
CA TYR A 244 -4.51 -2.67 8.15
C TYR A 244 -5.99 -3.04 8.28
N GLU A 245 -6.83 -2.06 8.64
CA GLU A 245 -8.27 -2.27 8.70
C GLU A 245 -8.83 -2.58 7.31
N ILE A 246 -8.51 -1.76 6.30
CA ILE A 246 -8.98 -2.00 4.93
C ILE A 246 -8.45 -3.32 4.39
N MET A 247 -7.17 -3.63 4.63
CA MET A 247 -6.56 -4.93 4.33
C MET A 247 -7.38 -6.10 4.90
N ALA A 248 -7.78 -6.01 6.17
CA ALA A 248 -8.55 -7.07 6.83
C ALA A 248 -9.98 -7.15 6.30
N LEU A 249 -10.63 -6.02 6.03
CA LEU A 249 -11.97 -5.99 5.44
C LEU A 249 -11.98 -6.61 4.03
N GLU A 250 -10.92 -6.43 3.25
CA GLU A 250 -10.80 -7.03 1.92
C GLU A 250 -10.66 -8.54 1.99
N MET A 251 -9.81 -9.04 2.91
CA MET A 251 -9.69 -10.48 3.17
C MET A 251 -11.02 -11.12 3.59
N ILE A 252 -11.88 -10.37 4.29
CA ILE A 252 -13.26 -10.79 4.61
C ILE A 252 -14.13 -10.82 3.35
N ALA A 253 -14.13 -9.75 2.54
CA ALA A 253 -14.93 -9.67 1.32
C ALA A 253 -14.62 -10.80 0.35
N GLU A 254 -13.33 -11.15 0.23
CA GLU A 254 -12.86 -12.23 -0.63
C GLU A 254 -13.02 -13.64 -0.02
N GLY A 255 -13.47 -13.73 1.23
CA GLY A 255 -13.63 -15.01 1.94
C GLY A 255 -12.30 -15.75 2.13
N LYS A 256 -11.19 -15.01 2.27
CA LYS A 256 -9.84 -15.58 2.41
C LYS A 256 -9.48 -15.96 3.84
N TYR A 257 -10.24 -15.48 4.84
CA TYR A 257 -10.04 -15.88 6.23
C TYR A 257 -10.64 -17.25 6.55
N GLU A 258 -9.88 -18.06 7.29
CA GLU A 258 -10.43 -19.25 7.91
C GLU A 258 -11.33 -18.92 9.13
N SER A 259 -12.28 -19.82 9.40
CA SER A 259 -13.17 -19.71 10.55
C SER A 259 -13.59 -21.11 11.00
N PRO A 260 -13.25 -21.55 12.24
CA PRO A 260 -12.51 -20.81 13.26
C PRO A 260 -11.02 -20.62 12.89
N ALA A 261 -10.35 -19.68 13.54
CA ALA A 261 -8.89 -19.53 13.46
C ALA A 261 -8.20 -20.76 14.07
N ASP A 262 -7.17 -21.26 13.39
CA ASP A 262 -6.35 -22.40 13.78
C ASP A 262 -4.88 -22.14 13.39
N PRO A 263 -4.00 -21.76 14.32
CA PRO A 263 -2.60 -21.45 13.99
C PRO A 263 -1.78 -22.66 13.49
N PHE A 264 -2.34 -23.87 13.48
CA PHE A 264 -1.74 -25.07 12.87
C PHE A 264 -2.24 -25.36 11.46
N SER A 265 -3.26 -24.63 11.03
CA SER A 265 -3.69 -24.52 9.64
C SER A 265 -2.66 -23.70 8.85
N LEU A 266 -2.66 -23.84 7.53
CA LEU A 266 -1.93 -22.90 6.65
C LEU A 266 -2.79 -21.71 6.25
N ALA A 267 -4.11 -21.78 6.43
CA ALA A 267 -4.99 -20.70 6.00
C ALA A 267 -4.80 -19.48 6.90
N VAL A 268 -4.95 -18.30 6.32
CA VAL A 268 -4.79 -17.04 7.07
C VAL A 268 -6.05 -16.82 7.91
N SER A 269 -5.91 -16.50 9.19
CA SER A 269 -7.04 -16.07 10.02
C SER A 269 -7.10 -14.55 10.18
N ASP A 270 -8.04 -14.06 11.00
CA ASP A 270 -8.18 -12.63 11.29
C ASP A 270 -6.83 -12.00 11.67
N ALA A 271 -6.48 -10.88 11.04
CA ALA A 271 -5.18 -10.22 11.23
C ALA A 271 -4.87 -9.85 12.70
N ARG A 272 -5.87 -9.78 13.57
CA ARG A 272 -5.70 -9.54 15.02
C ARG A 272 -5.13 -10.74 15.78
N ASN A 273 -5.16 -11.93 15.20
CA ASN A 273 -4.64 -13.15 15.82
C ASN A 273 -3.14 -13.34 15.59
N TYR A 274 -2.44 -12.35 15.04
CA TYR A 274 -1.03 -12.46 14.68
C TYR A 274 -0.16 -11.63 15.61
N LEU A 275 1.01 -12.18 15.97
CA LEU A 275 2.12 -11.43 16.55
C LEU A 275 2.95 -10.82 15.42
N TYR A 276 3.12 -9.50 15.43
CA TYR A 276 3.88 -8.77 14.41
C TYR A 276 5.28 -8.45 14.90
N LEU A 277 6.27 -8.68 14.05
CA LEU A 277 7.67 -8.39 14.33
C LEU A 277 8.20 -7.39 13.29
N GLU A 278 8.93 -6.37 13.74
CA GLU A 278 9.78 -5.54 12.88
C GLU A 278 11.21 -5.57 13.38
N PHE A 279 12.14 -5.86 12.47
CA PHE A 279 13.53 -6.07 12.81
C PHE A 279 14.48 -5.65 11.69
N ASN A 280 15.75 -5.46 12.05
CA ASN A 280 16.82 -5.17 11.11
C ASN A 280 17.88 -6.27 11.15
N THR A 281 18.37 -6.65 9.98
CA THR A 281 19.35 -7.73 9.82
C THR A 281 20.38 -7.41 8.76
N GLN A 282 21.57 -7.98 8.90
CA GLN A 282 22.49 -8.21 7.77
C GLN A 282 22.40 -9.67 7.36
N MET A 283 22.35 -9.92 6.05
CA MET A 283 22.30 -11.28 5.52
C MET A 283 23.24 -11.44 4.34
N VAL A 284 23.98 -12.56 4.34
CA VAL A 284 24.86 -12.97 3.24
C VAL A 284 24.62 -14.44 2.97
N GLY A 285 24.37 -14.79 1.70
CA GLY A 285 24.13 -16.17 1.28
C GLY A 285 23.13 -16.25 0.12
N SER A 286 22.88 -17.46 -0.39
CA SER A 286 21.90 -17.73 -1.43
C SER A 286 20.73 -18.55 -0.89
N GLY A 287 19.50 -18.23 -1.33
CA GLY A 287 18.30 -18.93 -0.88
C GLY A 287 18.09 -18.83 0.63
N LEU A 288 18.36 -17.65 1.20
CA LEU A 288 18.19 -17.37 2.63
C LEU A 288 16.72 -17.48 3.03
N ARG A 289 16.48 -18.07 4.19
CA ARG A 289 15.20 -18.08 4.90
C ARG A 289 15.46 -17.71 6.35
N LEU A 290 14.82 -16.65 6.82
CA LEU A 290 14.75 -16.26 8.21
C LEU A 290 13.29 -16.41 8.66
N THR A 291 13.09 -17.19 9.70
CA THR A 291 11.78 -17.56 10.26
C THR A 291 11.80 -17.37 11.76
N PHE A 292 10.61 -17.23 12.33
CA PHE A 292 10.41 -16.98 13.74
C PHE A 292 9.51 -18.06 14.32
N ALA A 293 9.70 -18.36 15.59
CA ALA A 293 8.75 -19.15 16.34
C ALA A 293 8.54 -18.59 17.74
N THR A 294 7.32 -18.61 18.24
CA THR A 294 7.01 -18.21 19.60
C THR A 294 6.35 -19.33 20.37
N LYS A 295 6.41 -19.22 21.69
CA LYS A 295 5.82 -20.16 22.63
C LYS A 295 4.97 -19.38 23.62
N LEU A 296 3.76 -19.86 23.88
CA LEU A 296 2.88 -19.28 24.89
C LEU A 296 3.04 -20.03 26.22
N GLY A 297 3.28 -19.29 27.30
CA GLY A 297 3.46 -19.79 28.66
C GLY A 297 4.22 -21.12 28.74
N ASN A 298 3.61 -22.11 29.41
CA ASN A 298 4.18 -23.44 29.61
C ASN A 298 3.70 -24.48 28.57
N GLU A 299 3.25 -24.05 27.39
CA GLU A 299 2.81 -24.98 26.34
C GLU A 299 3.94 -25.93 25.91
N ALA A 300 3.62 -27.02 25.21
CA ALA A 300 4.65 -27.96 24.75
C ALA A 300 5.14 -27.67 23.32
N TYR A 301 4.41 -26.84 22.58
CA TYR A 301 4.58 -26.62 21.15
C TYR A 301 4.94 -25.17 20.85
N TRP A 302 5.34 -24.92 19.62
CA TRP A 302 5.76 -23.63 19.09
C TRP A 302 4.82 -23.23 17.95
N TYR A 303 4.51 -21.94 17.86
CA TYR A 303 3.83 -21.31 16.73
C TYR A 303 4.90 -20.73 15.82
N TYR A 304 4.80 -20.97 14.51
CA TYR A 304 5.86 -20.66 13.54
C TYR A 304 5.37 -19.64 12.53
N SER A 305 6.23 -18.69 12.15
CA SER A 305 5.90 -17.71 11.12
C SER A 305 5.59 -18.37 9.76
N ASP A 306 6.18 -19.53 9.48
CA ASP A 306 5.98 -20.30 8.24
C ASP A 306 5.18 -21.60 8.49
N HIS A 307 4.48 -21.71 9.63
CA HIS A 307 3.72 -22.89 10.06
C HIS A 307 4.55 -24.20 10.06
N ASP A 308 5.87 -24.11 10.29
CA ASP A 308 6.82 -25.22 10.21
C ASP A 308 6.79 -25.93 8.83
N ASN A 309 6.43 -25.18 7.79
CA ASN A 309 6.32 -25.67 6.44
C ASN A 309 7.26 -24.92 5.49
N SER A 310 8.30 -25.62 5.02
CA SER A 310 9.30 -25.07 4.11
C SER A 310 8.78 -24.57 2.76
N SER A 311 7.54 -24.93 2.37
CA SER A 311 6.91 -24.38 1.17
C SER A 311 6.39 -22.96 1.35
N VAL A 312 6.11 -22.53 2.58
CA VAL A 312 5.67 -21.16 2.89
C VAL A 312 6.87 -20.23 2.75
N ALA A 313 6.67 -19.05 2.16
CA ALA A 313 7.72 -18.06 2.00
C ALA A 313 8.25 -17.58 3.35
N ALA A 314 9.51 -17.18 3.39
CA ALA A 314 10.14 -16.64 4.58
C ALA A 314 10.90 -15.36 4.23
N VAL A 315 11.32 -14.62 5.24
CA VAL A 315 12.15 -13.43 5.05
C VAL A 315 13.47 -13.86 4.43
N ASN A 316 13.81 -13.26 3.30
CA ASN A 316 14.92 -13.72 2.44
C ASN A 316 15.87 -12.60 2.02
N ALA A 317 15.74 -11.42 2.63
CA ALA A 317 16.54 -10.24 2.33
C ALA A 317 16.88 -9.48 3.61
N ALA A 318 18.11 -8.95 3.67
CA ALA A 318 18.61 -8.10 4.75
C ALA A 318 17.91 -6.73 4.83
N GLY A 319 18.25 -5.95 5.84
CA GLY A 319 17.70 -4.63 6.14
C GLY A 319 16.49 -4.72 7.07
N TRP A 320 15.75 -3.61 7.14
CA TRP A 320 14.49 -3.54 7.87
C TRP A 320 13.42 -4.38 7.20
N ARG A 321 12.84 -5.31 7.96
CA ARG A 321 11.87 -6.31 7.51
C ARG A 321 10.83 -6.55 8.59
N ARG A 322 9.76 -7.22 8.16
CA ARG A 322 8.72 -7.74 9.04
C ARG A 322 8.55 -9.24 8.90
N SER A 323 7.83 -9.83 9.85
CA SER A 323 7.28 -11.18 9.78
C SER A 323 6.14 -11.25 10.79
N THR A 324 5.27 -12.24 10.67
CA THR A 324 4.20 -12.50 11.65
C THR A 324 4.16 -13.95 12.07
N LEU A 325 3.51 -14.20 13.21
CA LEU A 325 3.22 -15.54 13.70
C LEU A 325 1.73 -15.60 14.06
N GLU A 326 1.00 -16.54 13.48
CA GLU A 326 -0.38 -16.77 13.87
C GLU A 326 -0.46 -17.39 15.26
N LEU A 327 -1.35 -16.87 16.08
CA LEU A 327 -1.58 -17.28 17.45
C LEU A 327 -3.07 -17.58 17.67
N PRO A 328 -3.42 -18.30 18.76
CA PRO A 328 -4.81 -18.45 19.15
C PRO A 328 -5.48 -17.08 19.35
N PRO A 329 -6.78 -16.95 19.05
CA PRO A 329 -7.52 -15.73 19.33
C PRO A 329 -7.38 -15.28 20.79
N GLU A 330 -7.40 -13.96 21.01
CA GLU A 330 -7.26 -13.33 22.33
C GLU A 330 -5.89 -13.54 23.02
N THR A 331 -4.87 -14.00 22.29
CA THR A 331 -3.50 -14.04 22.82
C THR A 331 -2.96 -12.62 23.04
N ALA A 332 -2.45 -12.36 24.24
CA ALA A 332 -1.81 -11.09 24.59
C ALA A 332 -0.28 -11.21 24.61
N LEU A 333 0.43 -10.08 24.54
CA LEU A 333 1.90 -10.06 24.63
C LEU A 333 2.44 -10.65 25.94
N GLU A 334 1.66 -10.59 27.02
CA GLU A 334 2.04 -11.16 28.32
C GLU A 334 2.00 -12.70 28.36
N ASP A 335 1.33 -13.33 27.40
CA ASP A 335 1.30 -14.80 27.26
C ASP A 335 2.57 -15.34 26.61
N LEU A 336 3.38 -14.48 25.97
CA LEU A 336 4.61 -14.88 25.28
C LEU A 336 5.69 -15.29 26.30
N ASP A 337 6.13 -16.54 26.23
CA ASP A 337 7.22 -17.08 27.06
C ASP A 337 8.58 -16.93 26.39
N SER A 338 8.65 -17.27 25.10
CA SER A 338 9.93 -17.38 24.38
C SER A 338 9.78 -17.03 22.90
N LEU A 339 10.75 -16.30 22.35
CA LEU A 339 10.92 -16.08 20.91
C LEU A 339 12.16 -16.83 20.41
N LYS A 340 12.02 -17.53 19.29
CA LYS A 340 13.08 -18.25 18.59
C LYS A 340 13.25 -17.69 17.19
N ILE A 341 14.50 -17.47 16.80
CA ILE A 341 14.89 -16.97 15.48
C ILE A 341 15.68 -18.07 14.78
N MET A 342 15.28 -18.42 13.56
CA MET A 342 15.84 -19.56 12.83
C MET A 342 16.23 -19.13 11.41
N GLY A 343 17.50 -19.34 11.08
CA GLY A 343 18.06 -19.07 9.77
C GLY A 343 18.41 -20.36 9.02
N SER A 344 18.11 -20.41 7.72
CA SER A 344 18.59 -21.46 6.83
C SER A 344 18.94 -20.89 5.44
N ALA A 345 19.75 -21.62 4.67
CA ALA A 345 20.12 -21.24 3.32
C ALA A 345 20.50 -22.48 2.48
N SER A 346 20.59 -22.29 1.16
CA SER A 346 21.04 -23.34 0.22
C SER A 346 22.55 -23.67 0.31
N GLY A 347 23.33 -22.88 1.05
CA GLY A 347 24.77 -23.02 1.20
C GLY A 347 25.29 -22.29 2.43
N SER A 348 26.59 -21.96 2.46
CA SER A 348 27.16 -21.16 3.53
C SER A 348 26.47 -19.80 3.60
N PHE A 349 26.09 -19.40 4.81
CA PHE A 349 25.39 -18.15 5.04
C PHE A 349 25.76 -17.53 6.38
N SER A 350 25.46 -16.24 6.51
CA SER A 350 25.52 -15.49 7.76
C SER A 350 24.28 -14.63 7.86
N ILE A 351 23.60 -14.69 9.01
CA ILE A 351 22.54 -13.75 9.37
C ILE A 351 22.96 -13.10 10.68
N THR A 352 23.13 -11.78 10.65
CA THR A 352 23.37 -10.97 11.85
C THR A 352 22.08 -10.24 12.15
N PHE A 353 21.50 -10.51 13.32
CA PHE A 353 20.34 -9.80 13.80
C PHE A 353 20.81 -8.53 14.51
N GLU A 354 20.42 -7.37 14.00
CA GLU A 354 20.90 -6.07 14.51
C GLU A 354 19.93 -5.50 15.54
N GLU A 355 18.63 -5.56 15.27
CA GLU A 355 17.61 -4.94 16.12
C GLU A 355 16.26 -5.64 15.96
N LEU A 356 15.51 -5.78 17.05
CA LEU A 356 14.07 -6.06 17.06
C LEU A 356 13.40 -4.78 17.58
N SER A 357 12.83 -4.00 16.68
CA SER A 357 12.33 -2.66 16.99
C SER A 357 10.89 -2.68 17.47
N LYS A 358 10.06 -3.56 16.89
CA LYS A 358 8.65 -3.69 17.26
C LYS A 358 8.23 -5.14 17.44
N VAL A 359 7.39 -5.34 18.45
CA VAL A 359 6.66 -6.56 18.76
C VAL A 359 5.28 -6.13 19.25
N PHE A 360 4.22 -6.48 18.53
CA PHE A 360 2.86 -6.05 18.86
C PHE A 360 1.79 -7.01 18.37
#